data_AF-A0A220ULI5-F1
#
_entry.id   AF-A0A220ULI5-F1
#
_cell.length_a   1.000
_cell.length_b   1.000
_cell.length_c   1.000
_cell.angle_alpha   90.00
_cell.angle_beta   90.00
_cell.angle_gamma   90.00
#
_symmetry.space_group_name_H-M   'P 1'
#
loop_
_entity.id
_entity.type
_entity.pdbx_description
1 polymer ?
#
loop_
_entity_poly.entity_id
_entity_poly.type
_entity_poly.pdbx_seq_one_letter_code
_entity_poly.pdbx_strand_id
1 'polypeptide(L)'
;MSDPFTKLESKEKITLEYLKILKEFNYPVIISTKSDDITHDEYMDVISGSNIYVRFSTTIVNPEQRDKIDRGCIPIEDLAKSAKTLGSEGIPVCFRFQPIIPGHEKFFNYILDLAASSNVKHISAEYLKCPIDANKKFGRELNHLLGGNPIDFYKKSGATKQGREYSLPAEYRAFNLAKIAFQARAKGMTFGFADNDLLLHSDGNACCSASNLYLENSNYFTANIVSLAKSKSIGEKLYFEDYLSGWIPNSAISTYLNSKARLSIIDTTKPEWLNYLQEMWTGKLGVYNPEYFDGVQITDEVDSNNLPVFVRAISKYSDIRNLNNSPVQRLSKSCNTFEKSEKLREIALF
;
A
#
# COMPACT_ATOMS: atom_id res chain seq x y z
N MET A 1 4.83 8.82 -11.21
CA MET A 1 5.97 8.72 -10.29
C MET A 1 7.10 8.02 -11.06
N SER A 2 8.29 8.59 -11.09
CA SER A 2 9.47 7.95 -11.70
C SER A 2 10.31 7.32 -10.60
N ASP A 3 11.07 6.29 -10.93
CA ASP A 3 12.21 5.89 -10.12
C ASP A 3 13.23 7.04 -10.11
N PRO A 4 13.74 7.50 -8.96
CA PRO A 4 14.76 8.54 -8.91
C PRO A 4 16.13 8.07 -9.42
N PHE A 5 16.42 6.77 -9.39
CA PHE A 5 17.71 6.20 -9.79
C PHE A 5 17.64 5.51 -11.15
N THR A 6 17.02 6.16 -12.13
CA THR A 6 17.13 5.70 -13.52
C THR A 6 18.55 5.91 -14.05
N LYS A 7 18.88 5.31 -15.20
CA LYS A 7 20.16 5.53 -15.89
C LYS A 7 20.48 7.01 -16.20
N LEU A 8 19.50 7.92 -16.14
CA LEU A 8 19.75 9.36 -16.28
C LEU A 8 20.38 9.95 -15.03
N GLU A 9 20.07 9.43 -13.84
CA GLU A 9 20.57 9.95 -12.57
C GLU A 9 22.10 9.84 -12.47
N SER A 10 22.70 8.79 -13.03
CA SER A 10 24.17 8.66 -13.08
C SER A 10 24.87 9.78 -13.85
N LYS A 11 24.15 10.50 -14.72
CA LYS A 11 24.66 11.65 -15.48
C LYS A 11 24.23 12.98 -14.88
N GLU A 12 22.95 13.10 -14.55
CA GLU A 12 22.34 14.39 -14.19
C GLU A 12 22.42 14.69 -12.69
N LYS A 13 22.54 13.67 -11.83
CA LYS A 13 22.68 13.79 -10.37
C LYS A 13 21.61 14.66 -9.69
N ILE A 14 20.42 14.75 -10.28
CA ILE A 14 19.35 15.62 -9.79
C ILE A 14 18.85 15.13 -8.44
N THR A 15 18.70 13.81 -8.26
CA THR A 15 18.32 13.23 -6.98
C THR A 15 19.38 13.52 -5.93
N LEU A 16 20.66 13.38 -6.27
CA LEU A 16 21.77 13.70 -5.36
C LEU A 16 21.70 15.15 -4.85
N GLU A 17 21.53 16.12 -5.76
CA GLU A 17 21.42 17.54 -5.39
C GLU A 17 20.19 17.82 -4.54
N TYR A 18 19.05 17.19 -4.84
CA TYR A 18 17.85 17.30 -4.00
C TYR A 18 18.08 16.72 -2.61
N LEU A 19 18.76 15.58 -2.47
CA LEU A 19 19.03 14.98 -1.17
C LEU A 19 19.93 15.86 -0.30
N LYS A 20 20.90 16.57 -0.89
CA LYS A 20 21.74 17.55 -0.17
C LYS A 20 20.89 18.67 0.42
N ILE A 21 19.99 19.23 -0.38
CA ILE A 21 19.06 20.30 0.07
C ILE A 21 18.15 19.76 1.18
N LEU A 22 17.53 18.59 0.97
CA LEU A 22 16.60 18.02 1.96
C LEU A 22 17.30 17.68 3.29
N LYS A 23 18.56 17.25 3.25
CA LYS A 23 19.40 17.05 4.44
C LYS A 23 19.59 18.34 5.23
N GLU A 24 19.87 19.46 4.55
CA GLU A 24 20.08 20.77 5.19
C GLU A 24 18.90 21.17 6.08
N PHE A 25 17.68 20.86 5.65
CA PHE A 25 16.44 21.17 6.39
C PHE A 25 15.97 20.02 7.31
N ASN A 26 16.73 18.93 7.43
CA ASN A 26 16.30 17.69 8.08
C ASN A 26 14.90 17.24 7.63
N TYR A 27 14.62 17.40 6.34
CA TYR A 27 13.29 17.17 5.79
C TYR A 27 13.00 15.67 5.73
N PRO A 28 11.82 15.17 6.17
CA PRO A 28 11.50 13.75 6.08
C PRO A 28 11.42 13.27 4.62
N VAL A 29 12.25 12.29 4.24
CA VAL A 29 12.34 11.80 2.85
C VAL A 29 11.95 10.32 2.76
N ILE A 30 11.06 10.00 1.81
CA ILE A 30 10.81 8.62 1.39
C ILE A 30 11.36 8.42 -0.02
N ILE A 31 12.31 7.51 -0.17
CA ILE A 31 12.80 7.06 -1.47
C ILE A 31 12.07 5.78 -1.88
N SER A 32 11.74 5.66 -3.16
CA SER A 32 11.17 4.45 -3.72
C SER A 32 11.86 4.10 -5.02
N THR A 33 12.58 2.98 -5.03
CA THR A 33 13.49 2.63 -6.13
C THR A 33 13.51 1.11 -6.38
N LYS A 34 13.93 0.70 -7.58
CA LYS A 34 14.31 -0.67 -7.94
C LYS A 34 15.83 -0.82 -8.20
N SER A 35 16.62 0.19 -7.89
CA SER A 35 18.08 0.25 -8.04
C SER A 35 18.77 0.33 -6.66
N ASP A 36 20.05 -0.05 -6.62
CA ASP A 36 20.98 0.04 -5.49
C ASP A 36 21.79 1.34 -5.43
N ASP A 37 21.65 2.25 -6.42
CA ASP A 37 22.45 3.47 -6.56
C ASP A 37 22.49 4.33 -5.29
N ILE A 38 21.40 4.33 -4.51
CA ILE A 38 21.30 5.04 -3.22
C ILE A 38 22.40 4.62 -2.21
N THR A 39 23.02 3.45 -2.41
CA THR A 39 24.09 2.92 -1.57
C THR A 39 25.50 3.12 -2.14
N HIS A 40 25.63 3.80 -3.28
CA HIS A 40 26.94 4.25 -3.74
C HIS A 40 27.48 5.37 -2.85
N ASP A 41 28.80 5.46 -2.72
CA ASP A 41 29.51 6.36 -1.80
C ASP A 41 29.00 7.80 -1.84
N GLU A 42 28.82 8.37 -3.04
CA GLU A 42 28.37 9.75 -3.23
C GLU A 42 26.99 10.04 -2.62
N TYR A 43 26.10 9.03 -2.56
CA TYR A 43 24.80 9.16 -1.94
C TYR A 43 24.87 8.84 -0.46
N MET A 44 25.65 7.83 -0.06
CA MET A 44 25.85 7.46 1.35
C MET A 44 26.37 8.63 2.18
N ASP A 45 27.31 9.41 1.64
CA ASP A 45 27.84 10.63 2.26
C ASP A 45 26.74 11.66 2.55
N VAL A 46 25.73 11.73 1.67
CA VAL A 46 24.59 12.64 1.83
C VAL A 46 23.54 12.03 2.77
N ILE A 47 23.16 10.77 2.61
CA ILE A 47 22.01 10.24 3.34
C ILE A 47 22.34 9.78 4.76
N SER A 48 23.62 9.49 5.08
CA SER A 48 23.99 9.13 6.46
C SER A 48 23.63 10.26 7.42
N GLY A 49 22.96 9.88 8.52
CA GLY A 49 22.39 10.79 9.52
C GLY A 49 21.17 11.61 9.07
N SER A 50 20.61 11.36 7.87
CA SER A 50 19.42 12.06 7.39
C SER A 50 18.13 11.38 7.86
N ASN A 51 17.05 12.17 8.00
CA ASN A 51 15.70 11.66 8.24
C ASN A 51 15.09 11.05 6.96
N ILE A 52 15.55 9.85 6.63
CA ILE A 52 15.25 9.18 5.36
C ILE A 52 14.79 7.74 5.56
N TYR A 53 13.87 7.31 4.71
CA TYR A 53 13.31 5.98 4.68
C TYR A 53 13.33 5.45 3.24
N VAL A 54 14.02 4.33 3.02
CA VAL A 54 14.25 3.79 1.67
C VAL A 54 13.35 2.59 1.43
N ARG A 55 12.66 2.59 0.28
CA ARG A 55 11.77 1.48 -0.09
C ARG A 55 12.20 0.88 -1.43
N PHE A 56 12.62 -0.38 -1.38
CA PHE A 56 12.96 -1.16 -2.56
C PHE A 56 11.75 -1.89 -3.09
N SER A 57 11.36 -1.61 -4.33
CA SER A 57 10.25 -2.27 -4.99
C SER A 57 10.69 -3.54 -5.69
N THR A 58 9.90 -4.60 -5.54
CA THR A 58 10.10 -5.85 -6.27
C THR A 58 8.76 -6.48 -6.60
N THR A 59 8.69 -7.10 -7.77
CA THR A 59 7.55 -7.92 -8.13
C THR A 59 7.64 -9.27 -7.42
N ILE A 60 6.53 -9.76 -6.85
CA ILE A 60 6.41 -11.15 -6.40
C ILE A 60 5.91 -11.99 -7.56
N VAL A 61 6.82 -12.80 -8.10
CA VAL A 61 6.62 -13.70 -9.23
C VAL A 61 7.54 -14.92 -9.06
N ASN A 62 7.38 -15.95 -9.90
CA ASN A 62 8.36 -17.04 -9.96
C ASN A 62 9.77 -16.43 -10.17
N PRO A 63 10.78 -16.75 -9.34
CA PRO A 63 12.13 -16.22 -9.46
C PRO A 63 12.71 -16.29 -10.88
N GLU A 64 12.43 -17.36 -11.64
CA GLU A 64 12.89 -17.55 -13.03
C GLU A 64 12.25 -16.59 -14.05
N GLN A 65 11.24 -15.83 -13.62
CA GLN A 65 10.53 -14.84 -14.44
C GLN A 65 10.76 -13.42 -13.95
N ARG A 66 11.43 -13.22 -12.81
CA ARG A 66 11.56 -11.89 -12.19
C ARG A 66 12.29 -10.91 -13.09
N ASP A 67 13.42 -11.30 -13.65
CA ASP A 67 14.23 -10.50 -14.59
C ASP A 67 13.47 -10.13 -15.88
N LYS A 68 12.55 -10.98 -16.31
CA LYS A 68 11.67 -10.79 -17.46
C LYS A 68 10.50 -9.85 -17.18
N ILE A 69 10.06 -9.76 -15.93
CA ILE A 69 8.98 -8.88 -15.50
C ILE A 69 9.53 -7.52 -15.03
N ASP A 70 10.45 -7.52 -14.06
CA ASP A 70 11.21 -6.36 -13.58
C ASP A 70 12.41 -6.08 -14.50
N ARG A 71 12.14 -5.89 -15.80
CA ARG A 71 13.19 -5.74 -16.83
C ARG A 71 14.11 -4.57 -16.52
N GLY A 72 15.41 -4.85 -16.49
CA GLY A 72 16.44 -3.84 -16.27
C GLY A 72 16.57 -3.37 -14.81
N CYS A 73 15.83 -3.99 -13.89
CA CYS A 73 16.01 -3.79 -12.45
C CYS A 73 17.09 -4.75 -11.93
N ILE A 74 17.70 -4.41 -10.79
CA ILE A 74 18.74 -5.25 -10.20
C ILE A 74 18.16 -6.52 -9.52
N PRO A 75 18.97 -7.58 -9.34
CA PRO A 75 18.60 -8.76 -8.57
C PRO A 75 18.14 -8.41 -7.15
N ILE A 76 17.25 -9.24 -6.59
CA ILE A 76 16.71 -8.99 -5.25
C ILE A 76 17.78 -9.14 -4.17
N GLU A 77 18.79 -9.97 -4.43
CA GLU A 77 19.96 -10.19 -3.60
C GLU A 77 20.83 -8.94 -3.48
N ASP A 78 20.92 -8.13 -4.53
CA ASP A 78 21.68 -6.88 -4.53
C ASP A 78 20.90 -5.76 -3.81
N LEU A 79 19.57 -5.73 -3.95
CA LEU A 79 18.71 -4.88 -3.10
C LEU A 79 18.82 -5.27 -1.62
N ALA A 80 19.01 -6.55 -1.32
CA ALA A 80 19.19 -7.05 0.03
C ALA A 80 20.56 -6.66 0.62
N LYS A 81 21.64 -6.71 -0.17
CA LYS A 81 22.94 -6.14 0.22
C LYS A 81 22.80 -4.64 0.51
N SER A 82 22.13 -3.91 -0.38
CA SER A 82 21.86 -2.48 -0.21
C SER A 82 21.06 -2.21 1.07
N ALA A 83 20.03 -2.99 1.34
CA ALA A 83 19.24 -2.90 2.57
C ALA A 83 20.10 -3.13 3.82
N LYS A 84 21.03 -4.08 3.78
CA LYS A 84 21.97 -4.34 4.87
C LYS A 84 22.91 -3.15 5.10
N THR A 85 23.45 -2.55 4.04
CA THR A 85 24.30 -1.34 4.12
C THR A 85 23.54 -0.17 4.74
N LEU A 86 22.35 0.15 4.23
CA LEU A 86 21.49 1.21 4.78
C LEU A 86 21.13 0.93 6.24
N GLY A 87 20.78 -0.32 6.55
CA GLY A 87 20.45 -0.74 7.90
C GLY A 87 21.61 -0.62 8.89
N SER A 88 22.87 -0.76 8.44
CA SER A 88 24.05 -0.53 9.29
C SER A 88 24.30 0.94 9.62
N GLU A 89 23.82 1.85 8.77
CA GLU A 89 23.81 3.30 9.00
C GLU A 89 22.57 3.79 9.77
N GLY A 90 21.73 2.86 10.24
CA GLY A 90 20.48 3.19 10.95
C GLY A 90 19.35 3.68 10.04
N ILE A 91 19.51 3.64 8.72
CA ILE A 91 18.47 4.05 7.77
C ILE A 91 17.42 2.93 7.66
N PRO A 92 16.14 3.19 8.00
CA PRO A 92 15.10 2.19 7.89
C PRO A 92 14.82 1.83 6.43
N VAL A 93 14.62 0.54 6.18
CA VAL A 93 14.37 0.00 4.84
C VAL A 93 13.05 -0.77 4.77
N CYS A 94 12.38 -0.65 3.62
CA CYS A 94 11.21 -1.44 3.25
C CYS A 94 11.43 -2.24 1.97
N PHE A 95 10.97 -3.48 1.95
CA PHE A 95 10.68 -4.16 0.69
C PHE A 95 9.20 -4.01 0.33
N ARG A 96 8.94 -3.50 -0.86
CA ARG A 96 7.60 -3.29 -1.42
C ARG A 96 7.29 -4.38 -2.43
N PHE A 97 6.47 -5.34 -2.01
CA PHE A 97 5.93 -6.43 -2.82
C PHE A 97 4.81 -5.90 -3.71
N GLN A 98 5.21 -5.08 -4.67
CA GLN A 98 4.33 -4.20 -5.43
C GLN A 98 4.77 -4.19 -6.90
N PRO A 99 4.15 -5.01 -7.75
CA PRO A 99 2.97 -5.85 -7.48
C PRO A 99 3.30 -7.29 -7.02
N ILE A 100 2.32 -7.95 -6.40
CA ILE A 100 2.19 -9.41 -6.41
C ILE A 100 1.46 -9.83 -7.69
N ILE A 101 2.05 -10.74 -8.46
CA ILE A 101 1.41 -11.32 -9.65
C ILE A 101 0.43 -12.41 -9.21
N PRO A 102 -0.86 -12.36 -9.62
CA PRO A 102 -1.83 -13.39 -9.29
C PRO A 102 -1.37 -14.79 -9.71
N GLY A 103 -1.48 -15.78 -8.82
CA GLY A 103 -1.01 -17.15 -9.04
C GLY A 103 0.47 -17.38 -8.70
N HIS A 104 1.20 -16.34 -8.28
CA HIS A 104 2.60 -16.40 -7.89
C HIS A 104 2.86 -16.07 -6.42
N GLU A 105 1.82 -16.03 -5.59
CA GLU A 105 1.91 -15.66 -4.18
C GLU A 105 2.94 -16.50 -3.43
N LYS A 106 2.96 -17.82 -3.66
CA LYS A 106 3.85 -18.77 -2.98
C LYS A 106 5.34 -18.41 -3.02
N PHE A 107 5.77 -17.57 -3.97
CA PHE A 107 7.17 -17.17 -4.13
C PHE A 107 7.60 -16.04 -3.19
N PHE A 108 6.69 -15.45 -2.39
CA PHE A 108 7.05 -14.37 -1.48
C PHE A 108 8.04 -14.81 -0.38
N ASN A 109 8.00 -16.08 0.05
CA ASN A 109 8.76 -16.58 1.20
C ASN A 109 10.27 -16.31 1.07
N TYR A 110 10.84 -16.60 -0.10
CA TYR A 110 12.26 -16.38 -0.38
C TYR A 110 12.66 -14.91 -0.18
N ILE A 111 11.89 -14.00 -0.77
CA ILE A 111 12.15 -12.56 -0.69
C ILE A 111 11.94 -12.04 0.74
N LEU A 112 10.97 -12.61 1.48
CA LEU A 112 10.72 -12.27 2.86
C LEU A 112 11.85 -12.72 3.81
N ASP A 113 12.41 -13.91 3.59
CA ASP A 113 13.57 -14.41 4.34
C ASP A 113 14.81 -13.55 4.06
N LEU A 114 14.99 -13.16 2.80
CA LEU A 114 16.06 -12.26 2.39
C LEU A 114 15.91 -10.86 3.02
N ALA A 115 14.68 -10.33 3.07
CA ALA A 115 14.37 -9.08 3.73
C ALA A 115 14.73 -9.13 5.23
N ALA A 116 14.28 -10.18 5.94
CA ALA A 116 14.53 -10.35 7.36
C ALA A 116 16.04 -10.46 7.68
N SER A 117 16.78 -11.24 6.89
CA SER A 117 18.24 -11.39 7.06
C SER A 117 19.05 -10.14 6.68
N SER A 118 18.42 -9.17 6.00
CA SER A 118 19.04 -7.91 5.55
C SER A 118 18.59 -6.69 6.35
N ASN A 119 18.04 -6.90 7.56
CA ASN A 119 17.60 -5.83 8.47
C ASN A 119 16.49 -4.92 7.91
N VAL A 120 15.71 -5.38 6.94
CA VAL A 120 14.49 -4.70 6.50
C VAL A 120 13.53 -4.59 7.68
N LYS A 121 12.88 -3.44 7.86
CA LYS A 121 11.98 -3.16 9.00
C LYS A 121 10.50 -3.24 8.62
N HIS A 122 10.19 -3.04 7.34
CA HIS A 122 8.83 -2.98 6.85
C HIS A 122 8.64 -3.76 5.56
N ILE A 123 7.53 -4.47 5.44
CA ILE A 123 7.06 -5.03 4.18
C ILE A 123 5.76 -4.32 3.82
N SER A 124 5.61 -3.91 2.56
CA SER A 124 4.32 -3.49 2.03
C SER A 124 3.95 -4.34 0.83
N ALA A 125 2.67 -4.60 0.63
CA ALA A 125 2.23 -5.48 -0.45
C ALA A 125 0.91 -5.02 -1.07
N GLU A 126 0.85 -5.05 -2.40
CA GLU A 126 -0.37 -4.87 -3.19
C GLU A 126 -0.39 -5.88 -4.33
N TYR A 127 -1.60 -6.25 -4.75
CA TYR A 127 -1.75 -7.04 -5.96
C TYR A 127 -1.60 -6.19 -7.20
N LEU A 128 -1.14 -6.81 -8.29
CA LEU A 128 -1.25 -6.20 -9.61
C LEU A 128 -2.72 -5.80 -9.86
N LYS A 129 -2.94 -4.54 -10.21
CA LYS A 129 -4.20 -4.07 -10.80
C LYS A 129 -4.06 -4.18 -12.30
N CYS A 130 -5.11 -4.64 -12.99
CA CYS A 130 -5.09 -4.84 -14.44
C CYS A 130 -5.74 -3.64 -15.13
N PRO A 131 -5.00 -2.77 -15.83
CA PRO A 131 -5.58 -1.67 -16.58
C PRO A 131 -6.54 -2.17 -17.67
N ILE A 132 -7.54 -1.37 -18.03
CA ILE A 132 -8.49 -1.70 -19.12
C ILE A 132 -7.84 -1.85 -20.50
N ASP A 133 -6.58 -1.46 -20.65
CA ASP A 133 -5.75 -1.59 -21.85
C ASP A 133 -4.57 -2.56 -21.65
N ALA A 134 -4.60 -3.40 -20.61
CA ALA A 134 -3.53 -4.34 -20.26
C ALA A 134 -3.11 -5.27 -21.41
N ASN A 135 -4.06 -5.84 -22.15
CA ASN A 135 -3.77 -6.74 -23.29
C ASN A 135 -2.88 -6.08 -24.36
N LYS A 136 -2.89 -4.75 -24.46
CA LYS A 136 -2.06 -3.99 -25.41
C LYS A 136 -0.78 -3.45 -24.76
N LYS A 137 -0.84 -3.06 -23.49
CA LYS A 137 0.23 -2.33 -22.80
C LYS A 137 1.18 -3.17 -21.97
N PHE A 138 0.71 -4.31 -21.44
CA PHE A 138 1.59 -5.20 -20.71
C PHE A 138 2.65 -5.79 -21.65
N GLY A 139 3.84 -6.05 -21.10
CA GLY A 139 4.88 -6.76 -21.83
C GLY A 139 4.45 -8.17 -22.20
N ARG A 140 5.15 -8.79 -23.16
CA ARG A 140 4.87 -10.16 -23.62
C ARG A 140 4.82 -11.16 -22.46
N GLU A 141 5.81 -11.11 -21.59
CA GLU A 141 5.97 -12.06 -20.48
C GLU A 141 4.83 -11.92 -19.47
N LEU A 142 4.50 -10.69 -19.06
CA LEU A 142 3.37 -10.45 -18.17
C LEU A 142 2.03 -10.84 -18.79
N ASN A 143 1.84 -10.60 -20.10
CA ASN A 143 0.65 -11.11 -20.81
C ASN A 143 0.59 -12.64 -20.76
N HIS A 144 1.70 -13.32 -21.01
CA HIS A 144 1.75 -14.78 -21.01
C HIS A 144 1.44 -15.35 -19.62
N LEU A 145 2.01 -14.78 -18.55
CA LEU A 145 1.70 -15.16 -17.17
C LEU A 145 0.21 -15.00 -16.83
N LEU A 146 -0.48 -14.08 -17.49
CA LEU A 146 -1.91 -13.82 -17.32
C LEU A 146 -2.76 -14.43 -18.45
N GLY A 147 -2.33 -15.58 -18.99
CA GLY A 147 -3.09 -16.38 -19.94
C GLY A 147 -3.20 -15.79 -21.35
N GLY A 148 -2.29 -14.88 -21.73
CA GLY A 148 -2.29 -14.19 -23.03
C GLY A 148 -3.37 -13.11 -23.20
N ASN A 149 -4.31 -13.03 -22.26
CA ASN A 149 -5.38 -12.03 -22.23
C ASN A 149 -5.63 -11.59 -20.78
N PRO A 150 -4.79 -10.68 -20.22
CA PRO A 150 -4.92 -10.19 -18.85
C PRO A 150 -6.32 -9.72 -18.47
N ILE A 151 -7.03 -9.04 -19.36
CA ILE A 151 -8.37 -8.52 -19.05
C ILE A 151 -9.35 -9.69 -18.86
N ASP A 152 -9.31 -10.69 -19.74
CA ASP A 152 -10.16 -11.88 -19.64
C ASP A 152 -9.80 -12.72 -18.40
N PHE A 153 -8.51 -12.87 -18.10
CA PHE A 153 -8.03 -13.50 -16.87
C PHE A 153 -8.63 -12.85 -15.62
N TYR A 154 -8.57 -11.51 -15.51
CA TYR A 154 -9.13 -10.80 -14.36
C TYR A 154 -10.66 -10.95 -14.29
N LYS A 155 -11.36 -10.84 -15.41
CA LYS A 155 -12.82 -11.02 -15.45
C LYS A 155 -13.25 -12.42 -15.00
N LYS A 156 -12.58 -13.46 -15.49
CA LYS A 156 -12.82 -14.85 -15.08
C LYS A 156 -12.50 -15.10 -13.62
N SER A 157 -11.53 -14.35 -13.08
CA SER A 157 -11.17 -14.37 -11.66
C SER A 157 -12.10 -13.54 -10.76
N GLY A 158 -13.25 -13.07 -11.29
CA GLY A 158 -14.23 -12.29 -10.52
C GLY A 158 -13.79 -10.85 -10.21
N ALA A 159 -12.79 -10.31 -10.90
CA ALA A 159 -12.30 -8.96 -10.63
C ALA A 159 -13.37 -7.90 -10.87
N THR A 160 -13.39 -6.89 -9.99
CA THR A 160 -14.27 -5.73 -10.12
C THR A 160 -13.51 -4.59 -10.80
N LYS A 161 -14.18 -3.91 -11.74
CA LYS A 161 -13.63 -2.72 -12.38
C LYS A 161 -13.81 -1.49 -11.48
N GLN A 162 -12.73 -0.80 -11.18
CA GLN A 162 -12.71 0.48 -10.46
C GLN A 162 -11.97 1.50 -11.34
N GLY A 163 -12.70 2.50 -11.84
CA GLY A 163 -12.15 3.47 -12.79
C GLY A 163 -11.58 2.81 -14.06
N ARG A 164 -10.27 2.90 -14.23
CA ARG A 164 -9.53 2.37 -15.40
C ARG A 164 -8.83 1.03 -15.14
N GLU A 165 -9.12 0.39 -14.02
CA GLU A 165 -8.41 -0.83 -13.60
C GLU A 165 -9.40 -1.89 -13.12
N TYR A 166 -9.01 -3.15 -13.24
CA TYR A 166 -9.64 -4.30 -12.59
C TYR A 166 -8.82 -4.68 -11.38
N SER A 167 -9.49 -4.84 -10.24
CA SER A 167 -8.90 -5.34 -8.99
C SER A 167 -9.49 -6.71 -8.67
N LEU A 168 -8.64 -7.65 -8.29
CA LEU A 168 -9.08 -8.98 -7.87
C LEU A 168 -10.00 -8.90 -6.64
N PRO A 169 -10.88 -9.91 -6.44
CA PRO A 169 -11.74 -9.98 -5.27
C PRO A 169 -10.94 -9.80 -3.98
N ALA A 170 -11.46 -8.96 -3.09
CA ALA A 170 -10.82 -8.67 -1.82
C ALA A 170 -10.69 -9.91 -0.93
N GLU A 171 -11.59 -10.90 -1.03
CA GLU A 171 -11.47 -12.18 -0.35
C GLU A 171 -10.23 -12.98 -0.79
N TYR A 172 -9.93 -12.99 -2.09
CA TYR A 172 -8.74 -13.63 -2.64
C TYR A 172 -7.47 -12.95 -2.14
N ARG A 173 -7.44 -11.61 -2.18
CA ARG A 173 -6.27 -10.82 -1.79
C ARG A 173 -6.05 -10.85 -0.28
N ALA A 174 -7.10 -10.70 0.53
CA ALA A 174 -7.03 -10.63 1.98
C ALA A 174 -6.42 -11.89 2.60
N PHE A 175 -6.77 -13.08 2.08
CA PHE A 175 -6.18 -14.35 2.52
C PHE A 175 -4.65 -14.35 2.36
N ASN A 176 -4.18 -14.05 1.14
CA ASN A 176 -2.76 -14.08 0.82
C ASN A 176 -1.97 -12.96 1.53
N LEU A 177 -2.52 -11.74 1.55
CA LEU A 177 -1.90 -10.62 2.25
C LEU A 177 -1.83 -10.84 3.76
N ALA A 178 -2.86 -11.44 4.38
CA ALA A 178 -2.82 -11.81 5.79
C ALA A 178 -1.73 -12.85 6.09
N LYS A 179 -1.51 -13.83 5.19
CA LYS A 179 -0.41 -14.79 5.30
C LYS A 179 0.96 -14.10 5.24
N ILE A 180 1.17 -13.18 4.31
CA ILE A 180 2.43 -12.41 4.22
C ILE A 180 2.62 -11.54 5.46
N ALA A 181 1.59 -10.82 5.88
CA ALA A 181 1.62 -9.96 7.07
C ALA A 181 1.97 -10.75 8.33
N PHE A 182 1.35 -11.92 8.50
CA PHE A 182 1.61 -12.83 9.60
C PHE A 182 3.10 -13.23 9.66
N GLN A 183 3.65 -13.67 8.52
CA GLN A 183 5.05 -14.11 8.47
C GLN A 183 6.04 -12.96 8.60
N ALA A 184 5.73 -11.79 8.05
CA ALA A 184 6.55 -10.58 8.22
C ALA A 184 6.66 -10.20 9.70
N ARG A 185 5.51 -10.14 10.40
CA ARG A 185 5.45 -9.86 11.84
C ARG A 185 6.16 -10.92 12.68
N ALA A 186 6.04 -12.21 12.30
CA ALA A 186 6.79 -13.29 12.95
C ALA A 186 8.31 -13.15 12.84
N LYS A 187 8.79 -12.43 11.82
CA LYS A 187 10.21 -12.10 11.60
C LYS A 187 10.60 -10.72 12.16
N GLY A 188 9.72 -10.08 12.93
CA GLY A 188 9.97 -8.77 13.54
C GLY A 188 9.84 -7.59 12.59
N MET A 189 9.24 -7.77 11.41
CA MET A 189 8.95 -6.69 10.47
C MET A 189 7.50 -6.23 10.59
N THR A 190 7.28 -4.92 10.52
CA THR A 190 5.91 -4.37 10.37
C THR A 190 5.40 -4.59 8.95
N PHE A 191 4.08 -4.50 8.77
CA PHE A 191 3.41 -4.75 7.50
C PHE A 191 2.44 -3.63 7.08
N GLY A 192 2.48 -3.26 5.80
CA GLY A 192 1.59 -2.31 5.16
C GLY A 192 0.74 -2.99 4.08
N PHE A 193 -0.56 -3.11 4.32
CA PHE A 193 -1.53 -3.43 3.27
C PHE A 193 -1.61 -2.22 2.34
N ALA A 194 -1.39 -2.41 1.04
CA ALA A 194 -1.41 -1.32 0.07
C ALA A 194 -2.56 -1.38 -0.94
N ASP A 195 -3.36 -2.44 -0.90
CA ASP A 195 -4.68 -2.39 -1.51
C ASP A 195 -5.59 -1.46 -0.71
N ASN A 196 -6.22 -0.50 -1.40
CA ASN A 196 -6.93 0.60 -0.77
C ASN A 196 -8.01 0.16 0.22
N ASP A 197 -8.72 -0.92 -0.08
CA ASP A 197 -9.80 -1.46 0.74
C ASP A 197 -9.30 -2.15 2.02
N LEU A 198 -8.01 -2.44 2.12
CA LEU A 198 -7.39 -3.12 3.26
C LEU A 198 -6.43 -2.22 4.07
N LEU A 199 -6.28 -0.93 3.71
CA LEU A 199 -5.34 0.02 4.36
C LEU A 199 -5.52 0.12 5.88
N LEU A 200 -6.75 -0.10 6.37
CA LEU A 200 -7.09 -0.05 7.80
C LEU A 200 -6.29 -1.07 8.62
N HIS A 201 -5.80 -2.15 7.99
CA HIS A 201 -5.07 -3.24 8.66
C HIS A 201 -3.55 -3.08 8.66
N SER A 202 -3.03 -2.00 8.06
CA SER A 202 -1.60 -1.66 8.10
C SER A 202 -1.15 -1.29 9.51
N ASP A 203 0.09 -1.63 9.86
CA ASP A 203 0.69 -1.29 11.15
C ASP A 203 0.93 0.22 11.30
N GLY A 204 1.28 0.90 10.20
CA GLY A 204 1.46 2.36 10.16
C GLY A 204 0.16 3.13 9.91
N ASN A 205 0.16 4.41 10.25
CA ASN A 205 -0.98 5.32 10.02
C ASN A 205 -0.88 6.09 8.69
N ALA A 206 0.32 6.23 8.14
CA ALA A 206 0.59 6.89 6.86
C ALA A 206 0.44 5.92 5.66
N CYS A 207 -0.80 5.46 5.42
CA CYS A 207 -1.13 4.49 4.37
C CYS A 207 -0.27 3.21 4.49
N CYS A 208 0.16 2.62 3.38
CA CYS A 208 1.03 1.44 3.33
C CYS A 208 2.52 1.76 3.46
N SER A 209 2.89 3.04 3.54
CA SER A 209 4.29 3.45 3.61
C SER A 209 4.88 3.36 5.01
N ALA A 210 4.03 3.42 6.04
CA ALA A 210 4.48 3.50 7.43
C ALA A 210 5.49 4.62 7.70
N SER A 211 5.43 5.73 6.96
CA SER A 211 6.33 6.87 7.16
C SER A 211 6.31 7.39 8.60
N ASN A 212 5.14 7.38 9.23
CA ASN A 212 4.95 7.76 10.63
C ASN A 212 5.63 6.82 11.65
N LEU A 213 6.09 5.63 11.23
CA LEU A 213 6.84 4.71 12.07
C LEU A 213 8.35 4.86 11.89
N TYR A 214 8.80 5.39 10.75
CA TYR A 214 10.20 5.34 10.32
C TYR A 214 10.85 6.69 10.04
N LEU A 215 10.06 7.76 9.97
CA LEU A 215 10.55 9.12 9.79
C LEU A 215 10.18 9.98 10.99
N GLU A 216 11.14 10.74 11.46
CA GLU A 216 10.98 11.71 12.55
C GLU A 216 10.22 12.94 12.07
N ASN A 217 9.42 13.56 12.93
CA ASN A 217 8.68 14.80 12.63
C ASN A 217 7.91 14.75 11.29
N SER A 218 7.48 13.55 10.87
CA SER A 218 6.80 13.33 9.61
C SER A 218 5.29 13.47 9.79
N ASN A 219 4.75 14.60 9.37
CA ASN A 219 3.31 14.77 9.30
C ASN A 219 2.74 14.00 8.11
N TYR A 220 1.59 13.36 8.32
CA TYR A 220 0.79 12.76 7.26
C TYR A 220 -0.63 13.31 7.36
N PHE A 221 -1.33 13.33 6.23
CA PHE A 221 -2.68 13.86 6.17
C PHE A 221 -3.64 12.95 6.96
N THR A 222 -4.16 13.40 8.09
CA THR A 222 -5.03 12.61 8.99
C THR A 222 -6.52 12.82 8.75
N ALA A 223 -6.93 13.84 7.99
CA ALA A 223 -8.32 14.06 7.59
C ALA A 223 -8.74 13.11 6.44
N ASN A 224 -8.53 11.80 6.64
CA ASN A 224 -8.88 10.73 5.73
C ASN A 224 -9.56 9.57 6.48
N ILE A 225 -10.33 8.77 5.74
CA ILE A 225 -11.29 7.82 6.35
C ILE A 225 -10.55 6.73 7.12
N VAL A 226 -9.39 6.30 6.61
CA VAL A 226 -8.55 5.28 7.24
C VAL A 226 -8.03 5.80 8.58
N SER A 227 -7.55 7.05 8.65
CA SER A 227 -7.09 7.66 9.90
C SER A 227 -8.21 7.83 10.92
N LEU A 228 -9.40 8.29 10.49
CA LEU A 228 -10.58 8.34 11.36
C LEU A 228 -10.93 6.94 11.89
N ALA A 229 -11.04 5.94 11.02
CA ALA A 229 -11.37 4.58 11.42
C ALA A 229 -10.33 3.94 12.35
N LYS A 230 -9.04 4.27 12.21
CA LYS A 230 -7.98 3.84 13.13
C LYS A 230 -8.07 4.48 14.52
N SER A 231 -8.65 5.67 14.62
CA SER A 231 -8.84 6.36 15.91
C SER A 231 -10.01 5.80 16.74
N LYS A 232 -10.85 4.95 16.13
CA LYS A 232 -12.04 4.37 16.77
C LYS A 232 -11.78 2.90 17.13
N SER A 233 -12.23 2.51 18.32
CA SER A 233 -12.31 1.13 18.79
C SER A 233 -13.45 0.39 18.10
N ILE A 234 -13.39 -0.93 18.03
CA ILE A 234 -14.49 -1.74 17.49
C ILE A 234 -15.78 -1.46 18.27
N GLY A 235 -16.87 -1.20 17.54
CA GLY A 235 -18.18 -0.82 18.07
C GLY A 235 -18.39 0.70 18.18
N GLU A 236 -17.32 1.51 18.12
CA GLU A 236 -17.47 2.97 18.13
C GLU A 236 -17.95 3.49 16.78
N LYS A 237 -18.80 4.53 16.85
CA LYS A 237 -19.37 5.18 15.68
C LYS A 237 -18.38 6.16 15.05
N LEU A 238 -18.49 6.31 13.74
CA LEU A 238 -17.78 7.26 12.92
C LEU A 238 -18.81 8.25 12.40
N TYR A 239 -18.68 9.51 12.83
CA TYR A 239 -19.49 10.61 12.34
C TYR A 239 -18.73 11.41 11.29
N PHE A 240 -19.47 12.06 10.39
CA PHE A 240 -18.85 12.97 9.43
C PHE A 240 -18.17 14.16 10.14
N GLU A 241 -18.67 14.61 11.28
CA GLU A 241 -18.01 15.69 12.04
C GLU A 241 -16.64 15.27 12.60
N ASP A 242 -16.48 14.01 13.04
CA ASP A 242 -15.18 13.49 13.51
C ASP A 242 -14.13 13.57 12.40
N TYR A 243 -14.58 13.35 11.16
CA TYR A 243 -13.76 13.43 9.95
C TYR A 243 -13.17 14.82 9.73
N LEU A 244 -13.84 15.85 10.25
CA LEU A 244 -13.45 17.25 10.10
C LEU A 244 -12.45 17.74 11.16
N SER A 245 -12.10 16.91 12.14
CA SER A 245 -11.19 17.28 13.24
C SER A 245 -9.73 17.48 12.80
N GLY A 246 -9.35 16.99 11.63
CA GLY A 246 -8.01 17.18 11.06
C GLY A 246 -7.83 18.54 10.37
N TRP A 247 -6.60 18.85 9.97
CA TRP A 247 -6.35 20.02 9.12
C TRP A 247 -6.98 19.83 7.74
N ILE A 248 -7.64 20.87 7.22
CA ILE A 248 -8.32 20.86 5.92
C ILE A 248 -7.93 22.13 5.14
N PRO A 249 -7.80 22.07 3.80
CA PRO A 249 -7.44 23.25 3.00
C PRO A 249 -8.47 24.38 3.11
N ASN A 250 -7.99 25.64 3.07
CA ASN A 250 -8.86 26.83 3.09
C ASN A 250 -9.18 27.37 1.69
N SER A 251 -8.46 26.93 0.66
CA SER A 251 -8.63 27.39 -0.72
C SER A 251 -9.64 26.55 -1.49
N ALA A 252 -10.24 27.13 -2.53
CA ALA A 252 -11.08 26.43 -3.49
C ALA A 252 -10.30 25.26 -4.12
N ILE A 253 -10.90 24.06 -4.14
CA ILE A 253 -10.29 22.86 -4.74
C ILE A 253 -10.61 22.74 -6.23
N SER A 254 -11.71 23.35 -6.70
CA SER A 254 -12.13 23.34 -8.11
C SER A 254 -11.04 23.78 -9.09
N THR A 255 -10.18 24.73 -8.68
CA THR A 255 -9.07 25.24 -9.51
C THR A 255 -8.04 24.16 -9.84
N TYR A 256 -7.95 23.11 -9.02
CA TYR A 256 -7.04 21.98 -9.19
C TYR A 256 -7.72 20.74 -9.79
N LEU A 257 -9.04 20.76 -9.93
CA LEU A 257 -9.83 19.65 -10.47
C LEU A 257 -10.14 19.86 -11.95
N ASN A 258 -10.16 18.76 -12.70
CA ASN A 258 -10.66 18.77 -14.08
C ASN A 258 -12.19 18.79 -14.11
N SER A 259 -12.78 19.14 -15.25
CA SER A 259 -14.23 19.29 -15.42
C SER A 259 -15.05 18.03 -15.09
N LYS A 260 -14.46 16.83 -15.18
CA LYS A 260 -15.14 15.56 -14.86
C LYS A 260 -15.16 15.24 -13.36
N ALA A 261 -14.27 15.89 -12.59
CA ALA A 261 -14.16 15.70 -11.14
C ALA A 261 -14.82 16.84 -10.36
N ARG A 262 -15.24 17.93 -11.02
CA ARG A 262 -15.85 19.08 -10.34
C ARG A 262 -17.30 18.79 -9.95
N LEU A 263 -17.65 19.14 -8.71
CA LEU A 263 -19.04 19.17 -8.28
C LEU A 263 -19.66 20.50 -8.71
N SER A 264 -20.96 20.48 -9.00
CA SER A 264 -21.74 21.71 -9.15
C SER A 264 -22.11 22.20 -7.75
N ILE A 265 -21.27 23.05 -7.16
CA ILE A 265 -21.53 23.60 -5.83
C ILE A 265 -22.56 24.71 -5.92
N ILE A 266 -23.72 24.49 -5.30
CA ILE A 266 -24.82 25.46 -5.23
C ILE A 266 -24.69 26.33 -3.97
N ASP A 267 -24.23 25.75 -2.86
CA ASP A 267 -24.01 26.45 -1.59
C ASP A 267 -22.57 26.95 -1.47
N THR A 268 -22.38 28.26 -1.64
CA THR A 268 -21.09 28.96 -1.50
C THR A 268 -20.85 29.51 -0.10
N THR A 269 -21.77 29.30 0.84
CA THR A 269 -21.62 29.77 2.24
C THR A 269 -20.65 28.91 3.05
N LYS A 270 -20.34 27.70 2.56
CA LYS A 270 -19.39 26.77 3.17
C LYS A 270 -18.16 26.60 2.28
N PRO A 271 -17.00 26.20 2.86
CA PRO A 271 -15.83 25.88 2.08
C PRO A 271 -16.14 24.81 1.01
N GLU A 272 -15.65 25.02 -0.20
CA GLU A 272 -15.92 24.15 -1.34
C GLU A 272 -15.64 22.67 -1.03
N TRP A 273 -14.50 22.38 -0.40
CA TRP A 273 -14.05 21.03 -0.07
C TRP A 273 -15.09 20.24 0.73
N LEU A 274 -15.93 20.90 1.53
CA LEU A 274 -16.90 20.24 2.40
C LEU A 274 -17.92 19.47 1.55
N ASN A 275 -18.37 20.06 0.44
CA ASN A 275 -19.29 19.41 -0.49
C ASN A 275 -18.67 18.13 -1.08
N TYR A 276 -17.37 18.18 -1.43
CA TYR A 276 -16.65 17.01 -1.93
C TYR A 276 -16.55 15.90 -0.89
N LEU A 277 -16.21 16.25 0.35
CA LEU A 277 -16.09 15.27 1.42
C LEU A 277 -17.46 14.66 1.77
N GLN A 278 -18.55 15.44 1.76
CA GLN A 278 -19.91 14.92 2.00
C GLN A 278 -20.40 14.00 0.87
N GLU A 279 -20.17 14.37 -0.39
CA GLU A 279 -20.53 13.51 -1.53
C GLU A 279 -19.69 12.23 -1.56
N MET A 280 -18.42 12.28 -1.16
CA MET A 280 -17.59 11.08 -0.98
C MET A 280 -18.08 10.23 0.20
N TRP A 281 -18.40 10.86 1.33
CA TRP A 281 -18.93 10.18 2.53
C TRP A 281 -20.23 9.43 2.27
N THR A 282 -21.13 10.03 1.48
CA THR A 282 -22.40 9.43 1.05
C THR A 282 -22.26 8.44 -0.12
N GLY A 283 -21.05 8.26 -0.66
CA GLY A 283 -20.78 7.35 -1.78
C GLY A 283 -21.27 7.85 -3.15
N LYS A 284 -21.63 9.12 -3.27
CA LYS A 284 -22.03 9.75 -4.53
C LYS A 284 -20.82 10.20 -5.36
N LEU A 285 -19.68 10.46 -4.72
CA LEU A 285 -18.42 10.83 -5.37
C LEU A 285 -17.36 9.75 -5.21
N GLY A 286 -17.15 8.96 -6.27
CA GLY A 286 -16.16 7.90 -6.29
C GLY A 286 -16.57 6.68 -5.44
N VAL A 287 -15.62 5.77 -5.21
CA VAL A 287 -15.88 4.52 -4.48
C VAL A 287 -15.43 4.57 -3.02
N TYR A 288 -14.72 5.61 -2.60
CA TYR A 288 -14.01 5.67 -1.31
C TYR A 288 -14.88 6.26 -0.19
N ASN A 289 -16.13 5.82 -0.07
CA ASN A 289 -16.93 6.08 1.13
C ASN A 289 -16.41 5.25 2.31
N PRO A 290 -16.86 5.48 3.56
CA PRO A 290 -16.36 4.72 4.70
C PRO A 290 -16.51 3.19 4.59
N GLU A 291 -17.62 2.67 4.06
CA GLU A 291 -17.88 1.24 3.90
C GLU A 291 -16.95 0.54 2.89
N TYR A 292 -16.31 1.28 1.99
CA TYR A 292 -15.29 0.75 1.09
C TYR A 292 -14.14 0.06 1.83
N PHE A 293 -13.76 0.60 3.00
CA PHE A 293 -12.63 0.13 3.77
C PHE A 293 -13.06 -1.02 4.69
N ASP A 294 -12.41 -2.17 4.54
CA ASP A 294 -12.70 -3.33 5.38
C ASP A 294 -12.47 -3.02 6.87
N GLY A 295 -13.44 -3.38 7.70
CA GLY A 295 -13.49 -2.99 9.11
C GLY A 295 -14.31 -1.73 9.40
N VAL A 296 -15.04 -1.22 8.42
CA VAL A 296 -16.07 -0.19 8.61
C VAL A 296 -17.38 -0.70 8.02
N GLN A 297 -18.50 -0.45 8.69
CA GLN A 297 -19.85 -0.84 8.26
C GLN A 297 -20.80 0.35 8.37
N ILE A 298 -21.75 0.44 7.44
CA ILE A 298 -22.84 1.41 7.56
C ILE A 298 -23.82 0.99 8.66
N THR A 299 -24.43 1.96 9.33
CA THR A 299 -25.52 1.75 10.29
C THR A 299 -26.85 2.22 9.71
N ASP A 300 -27.97 1.90 10.36
CA ASP A 300 -29.30 2.44 10.00
C ASP A 300 -29.51 3.89 10.51
N GLU A 301 -28.47 4.51 11.09
CA GLU A 301 -28.53 5.85 11.67
C GLU A 301 -28.01 6.92 10.70
N VAL A 302 -28.56 8.12 10.88
CA VAL A 302 -28.06 9.36 10.26
C VAL A 302 -27.75 10.39 11.34
N ASP A 303 -26.79 11.27 11.07
CA ASP A 303 -26.44 12.37 11.97
C ASP A 303 -27.43 13.55 11.86
N SER A 304 -27.18 14.64 12.59
CA SER A 304 -28.01 15.84 12.57
C SER A 304 -28.06 16.56 11.22
N ASN A 305 -27.15 16.25 10.30
CA ASN A 305 -27.10 16.79 8.94
C ASN A 305 -27.67 15.79 7.91
N ASN A 306 -28.32 14.71 8.37
CA ASN A 306 -28.84 13.64 7.54
C ASN A 306 -27.74 12.91 6.73
N LEU A 307 -26.52 12.85 7.27
CA LEU A 307 -25.43 12.07 6.70
C LEU A 307 -25.38 10.68 7.35
N PRO A 308 -25.04 9.63 6.58
CA PRO A 308 -24.97 8.27 7.11
C PRO A 308 -23.92 8.16 8.21
N VAL A 309 -24.26 7.46 9.29
CA VAL A 309 -23.34 7.13 10.39
C VAL A 309 -22.77 5.73 10.12
N PHE A 310 -21.47 5.57 10.34
CA PHE A 310 -20.77 4.30 10.21
C PHE A 310 -20.30 3.80 11.57
N VAL A 311 -19.91 2.53 11.64
CA VAL A 311 -19.36 1.91 12.85
C VAL A 311 -18.07 1.19 12.54
N ARG A 312 -17.11 1.28 13.46
CA ARG A 312 -15.89 0.49 13.41
C ARG A 312 -16.24 -0.97 13.67
N ALA A 313 -16.03 -1.83 12.68
CA ALA A 313 -16.36 -3.25 12.74
C ALA A 313 -15.10 -4.12 12.75
N ILE A 314 -15.25 -5.38 13.16
CA ILE A 314 -14.23 -6.40 12.85
C ILE A 314 -14.11 -6.56 11.32
N SER A 315 -12.92 -6.93 10.85
CA SER A 315 -12.72 -7.26 9.42
C SER A 315 -13.71 -8.33 8.96
N LYS A 316 -14.25 -8.20 7.73
CA LYS A 316 -15.11 -9.24 7.14
C LYS A 316 -14.32 -10.49 6.76
N TYR A 317 -12.99 -10.36 6.62
CA TYR A 317 -12.08 -11.45 6.27
C TYR A 317 -11.56 -12.14 7.52
N SER A 318 -11.84 -13.44 7.67
CA SER A 318 -11.38 -14.25 8.81
C SER A 318 -9.87 -14.22 8.98
N ASP A 319 -9.12 -14.23 7.88
CA ASP A 319 -7.66 -14.29 7.92
C ASP A 319 -7.05 -13.01 8.53
N ILE A 320 -7.63 -11.86 8.20
CA ILE A 320 -7.25 -10.58 8.79
C ILE A 320 -7.72 -10.49 10.26
N ARG A 321 -8.92 -10.98 10.59
CA ARG A 321 -9.36 -11.07 12.00
C ARG A 321 -8.40 -11.90 12.85
N ASN A 322 -8.00 -13.07 12.36
CA ASN A 322 -7.09 -13.97 13.05
C ASN A 322 -5.69 -13.35 13.23
N LEU A 323 -5.23 -12.60 12.23
CA LEU A 323 -3.99 -11.85 12.27
C LEU A 323 -3.99 -10.82 13.43
N ASN A 324 -5.09 -10.09 13.62
CA ASN A 324 -5.20 -9.06 14.67
C ASN A 324 -5.38 -9.63 16.09
N ASN A 325 -5.85 -10.87 16.20
CA ASN A 325 -6.07 -11.56 17.50
C ASN A 325 -4.91 -12.47 17.94
N SER A 326 -3.87 -12.63 17.12
CA SER A 326 -2.75 -13.52 17.43
C SER A 326 -1.66 -12.80 18.21
N PRO A 327 -1.41 -13.13 19.50
CA PRO A 327 -0.23 -12.62 20.19
C PRO A 327 1.03 -13.10 19.47
N VAL A 328 2.02 -12.22 19.34
CA VAL A 328 3.32 -12.44 18.65
C VAL A 328 4.06 -13.70 19.13
N GLN A 329 3.70 -14.24 20.30
CA GLN A 329 4.28 -15.47 20.87
C GLN A 329 3.56 -16.79 20.50
N ARG A 330 2.38 -16.77 19.85
CA ARG A 330 1.65 -17.99 19.40
C ARG A 330 1.81 -18.31 17.90
N LEU A 331 2.83 -17.77 17.25
CA LEU A 331 2.98 -17.79 15.79
C LEU A 331 3.43 -19.16 15.20
N SER A 332 3.81 -20.15 16.02
CA SER A 332 4.22 -21.47 15.52
C SER A 332 3.06 -22.42 15.21
N LYS A 333 1.87 -22.23 15.83
CA LYS A 333 0.70 -23.11 15.62
C LYS A 333 -0.21 -22.66 14.47
N SER A 334 -0.20 -21.37 14.10
CA SER A 334 -1.03 -20.81 13.03
C SER A 334 -0.48 -21.04 11.62
N CYS A 335 0.82 -21.35 11.47
CA CYS A 335 1.40 -21.75 10.17
C CYS A 335 0.71 -23.01 9.62
N ASN A 336 0.42 -23.99 10.49
CA ASN A 336 -0.34 -25.20 10.14
C ASN A 336 -1.80 -24.92 9.73
N THR A 337 -2.38 -23.78 10.13
CA THR A 337 -3.77 -23.42 9.77
C THR A 337 -3.83 -22.81 8.37
N PHE A 338 -2.86 -21.96 8.02
CA PHE A 338 -2.71 -21.43 6.66
C PHE A 338 -2.39 -22.56 5.66
N GLU A 339 -1.46 -23.47 5.98
CA GLU A 339 -1.12 -24.61 5.11
C GLU A 339 -2.31 -25.59 4.89
N LYS A 340 -3.13 -25.83 5.91
CA LYS A 340 -4.35 -26.65 5.76
C LYS A 340 -5.42 -25.97 4.92
N SER A 341 -5.60 -24.65 5.06
CA SER A 341 -6.55 -23.88 4.26
C SER A 341 -6.14 -23.77 2.79
N GLU A 342 -4.83 -23.71 2.52
CA GLU A 342 -4.24 -23.68 1.17
C GLU A 342 -4.54 -24.98 0.42
N LYS A 343 -4.35 -26.15 1.07
CA LYS A 343 -4.73 -27.45 0.48
C LYS A 343 -6.23 -27.58 0.18
N LEU A 344 -7.10 -27.00 1.01
CA LEU A 344 -8.55 -27.03 0.79
C LEU A 344 -8.99 -26.09 -0.34
N ARG A 345 -8.28 -24.98 -0.55
CA ARG A 345 -8.58 -24.00 -1.61
C ARG A 345 -7.94 -24.34 -2.96
N GLU A 346 -6.78 -25.02 -2.97
CA GLU A 346 -6.20 -25.58 -4.21
C GLU A 346 -7.13 -26.62 -4.87
N ILE A 347 -7.90 -27.39 -4.08
CA ILE A 347 -8.89 -28.34 -4.60
C ILE A 347 -10.09 -27.63 -5.25
N ALA A 348 -10.33 -26.34 -4.95
CA ALA A 348 -11.48 -25.59 -5.44
C ALA A 348 -11.20 -24.72 -6.68
N LEU A 349 -9.95 -24.65 -7.15
CA LEU A 349 -9.52 -23.78 -8.25
C LEU A 349 -9.07 -24.56 -9.51
N PHE A 350 -9.38 -25.85 -9.61
CA PHE A 350 -9.17 -26.67 -10.82
C PHE A 350 -10.46 -27.30 -11.31
#